data_AF-E6QKW5-F1
#
_entry.id   AF-E6QKW5-F1
#
_cell.length_a   1.000
_cell.length_b   1.000
_cell.length_c   1.000
_cell.angle_alpha   90.00
_cell.angle_beta   90.00
_cell.angle_gamma   90.00
#
_symmetry.space_group_name_H-M   'P 1'
#
loop_
_entity.id
_entity.type
_entity.pdbx_description
1 polymer ?
#
loop_
_entity_poly.entity_id
_entity_poly.type
_entity_poly.pdbx_seq_one_letter_code
_entity_poly.pdbx_strand_id
1 'polypeptide(L)'
;MAIEPATTSTAIEIDQLHALLLKMADQNAPGREFSMAIAELARSGRFEHLRAVLPAVVYNEMWQRYQTNPRAFIEEWEHLAHEMQQGFIQHARQRLTSLTRLQQAGSGQTPAWQSIQRALDSRQNDLLRAAMAAEMLDLIEPAVARANHLRECVVGAPSSEEADRYLDEATRCYFFALFTACAVMCRSVLEEAIKQRLPESMMALIRSRYRNAATLGNLLHEINNNLIATGIAAEFPRLANHVNDIGKRAVHQGLLTEDEARDCLQHAREALEMLLVN
;
A
#
# COMPACT_ATOMS: atom_id res chain seq x y z
N MET A 1 -54.74 -42.58 -16.46
CA MET A 1 -54.11 -41.57 -15.59
C MET A 1 -53.09 -42.30 -14.74
N ALA A 2 -51.80 -42.22 -15.10
CA ALA A 2 -50.69 -42.69 -14.29
C ALA A 2 -49.58 -41.66 -14.47
N ILE A 3 -49.22 -41.01 -13.37
CA ILE A 3 -48.24 -39.94 -13.27
C ILE A 3 -46.88 -40.62 -13.10
N GLU A 4 -45.97 -40.44 -14.05
CA GLU A 4 -44.55 -40.74 -13.85
C GLU A 4 -43.94 -39.67 -12.95
N PRO A 5 -43.18 -40.02 -11.89
CA PRO A 5 -42.38 -39.05 -11.16
C PRO A 5 -41.07 -38.81 -11.92
N ALA A 6 -40.93 -37.61 -12.47
CA ALA A 6 -39.64 -37.07 -12.87
C ALA A 6 -38.83 -36.70 -11.62
N THR A 7 -37.84 -37.53 -11.26
CA THR A 7 -36.77 -37.15 -10.34
C THR A 7 -35.41 -37.35 -11.00
N THR A 8 -35.07 -36.46 -11.92
CA THR A 8 -33.67 -36.20 -12.27
C THR A 8 -33.07 -35.27 -11.21
N SER A 9 -32.61 -35.88 -10.11
CA SER A 9 -31.68 -35.23 -9.18
C SER A 9 -30.34 -35.08 -9.91
N THR A 10 -30.00 -33.84 -10.23
CA THR A 10 -28.76 -33.44 -10.90
C THR A 10 -27.56 -33.69 -9.96
N ALA A 11 -26.96 -34.87 -10.09
CA ALA A 11 -25.59 -35.10 -9.66
C ALA A 11 -24.69 -34.22 -10.54
N ILE A 12 -24.21 -33.11 -10.00
CA ILE A 12 -23.13 -32.34 -10.64
C ILE A 12 -21.94 -33.30 -10.78
N GLU A 13 -21.66 -33.70 -12.02
CA GLU A 13 -20.52 -34.54 -12.37
C GLU A 13 -19.23 -33.80 -11.97
N ILE A 14 -18.30 -34.49 -11.34
CA ILE A 14 -17.10 -33.91 -10.71
C ILE A 14 -16.26 -33.11 -11.72
N ASP A 15 -16.29 -33.50 -13.00
CA ASP A 15 -15.62 -32.79 -14.09
C ASP A 15 -16.27 -31.43 -14.38
N GLN A 16 -17.60 -31.32 -14.20
CA GLN A 16 -18.31 -30.06 -14.30
C GLN A 16 -17.99 -29.17 -13.10
N LEU A 17 -17.82 -29.73 -11.90
CA LEU A 17 -17.41 -28.97 -10.72
C LEU A 17 -15.99 -28.42 -10.87
N HIS A 18 -15.05 -29.21 -11.37
CA HIS A 18 -13.69 -28.76 -11.64
C HIS A 18 -13.64 -27.67 -12.71
N ALA A 19 -14.37 -27.83 -13.82
CA ALA A 19 -14.48 -26.81 -14.86
C ALA A 19 -15.18 -25.53 -14.35
N LEU A 20 -16.18 -25.68 -13.49
CA LEU A 20 -16.90 -24.57 -12.86
C LEU A 20 -16.01 -23.80 -11.89
N LEU A 21 -15.23 -24.49 -11.04
CA LEU A 21 -14.25 -23.88 -10.13
C LEU A 21 -13.15 -23.10 -10.88
N LEU A 22 -12.66 -23.64 -11.99
CA LEU A 22 -11.67 -22.96 -12.85
C LEU A 22 -12.27 -21.73 -13.56
N LYS A 23 -13.49 -21.86 -14.10
CA LYS A 23 -14.20 -20.77 -14.77
C LYS A 23 -14.61 -19.64 -13.81
N MET A 24 -14.92 -19.98 -12.56
CA MET A 24 -15.30 -19.02 -11.52
C MET A 24 -14.12 -18.23 -10.97
N ALA A 25 -12.91 -18.80 -11.00
CA ALA A 25 -11.68 -18.06 -10.71
C ALA A 25 -11.46 -16.88 -11.67
N ASP A 26 -12.02 -16.98 -12.90
CA ASP A 26 -11.96 -15.95 -13.95
C ASP A 26 -13.11 -14.92 -13.90
N GLN A 27 -14.21 -15.16 -13.17
CA GLN A 27 -15.43 -14.34 -13.26
C GLN A 27 -15.89 -13.82 -11.90
N ASN A 28 -15.42 -12.61 -11.53
CA ASN A 28 -15.92 -11.59 -10.57
C ASN A 28 -16.86 -11.93 -9.37
N ALA A 29 -16.98 -13.17 -8.93
CA ALA A 29 -17.47 -13.55 -7.59
C ALA A 29 -16.86 -14.90 -7.11
N PRO A 30 -15.54 -15.12 -7.24
CA PRO A 30 -14.92 -16.44 -7.07
C PRO A 30 -15.13 -17.06 -5.68
N GLY A 31 -15.20 -16.26 -4.61
CA GLY A 31 -15.25 -16.77 -3.23
C GLY A 31 -16.57 -17.42 -2.83
N ARG A 32 -17.71 -16.90 -3.30
CA ARG A 32 -19.04 -17.39 -2.86
C ARG A 32 -19.30 -18.79 -3.39
N GLU A 33 -19.24 -18.94 -4.70
CA GLU A 33 -19.57 -20.21 -5.36
C GLU A 33 -18.52 -21.28 -4.99
N PHE A 34 -17.25 -20.89 -4.79
CA PHE A 34 -16.21 -21.78 -4.27
C PHE A 34 -16.54 -22.26 -2.84
N SER A 35 -16.89 -21.35 -1.94
CA SER A 35 -17.26 -21.72 -0.57
C SER A 35 -18.54 -22.56 -0.51
N MET A 36 -19.54 -22.28 -1.36
CA MET A 36 -20.75 -23.11 -1.48
C MET A 36 -20.43 -24.52 -1.99
N ALA A 37 -19.55 -24.64 -2.99
CA ALA A 37 -19.13 -25.94 -3.51
C ALA A 37 -18.43 -26.79 -2.45
N ILE A 38 -17.59 -26.19 -1.60
CA ILE A 38 -16.92 -26.89 -0.50
C ILE A 38 -17.92 -27.32 0.57
N ALA A 39 -18.86 -26.45 0.95
CA ALA A 39 -19.93 -26.80 1.89
C ALA A 39 -20.79 -27.95 1.35
N GLU A 40 -21.13 -27.94 0.06
CA GLU A 40 -21.94 -28.96 -0.59
C GLU A 40 -21.21 -30.30 -0.71
N LEU A 41 -19.92 -30.30 -1.03
CA LEU A 41 -19.10 -31.52 -1.04
C LEU A 41 -18.97 -32.12 0.36
N ALA A 42 -18.81 -31.29 1.40
CA ALA A 42 -18.80 -31.73 2.79
C ALA A 42 -20.16 -32.35 3.18
N ARG A 43 -21.26 -31.64 2.91
CA ARG A 43 -22.64 -32.08 3.20
C ARG A 43 -22.99 -33.40 2.53
N SER A 44 -22.60 -33.57 1.27
CA SER A 44 -22.89 -34.78 0.50
C SER A 44 -21.92 -35.94 0.77
N GLY A 45 -20.99 -35.80 1.74
CA GLY A 45 -20.02 -36.85 2.09
C GLY A 45 -18.94 -37.08 1.01
N ARG A 46 -18.82 -36.17 0.05
CA ARG A 46 -17.92 -36.25 -1.12
C ARG A 46 -16.64 -35.44 -0.93
N PHE A 47 -16.30 -35.11 0.31
CA PHE A 47 -15.19 -34.21 0.63
C PHE A 47 -13.82 -34.72 0.17
N GLU A 48 -13.60 -36.04 0.16
CA GLU A 48 -12.37 -36.68 -0.34
C GLU A 48 -12.06 -36.32 -1.81
N HIS A 49 -13.06 -35.95 -2.61
CA HIS A 49 -12.84 -35.50 -3.98
C HIS A 49 -12.04 -34.18 -4.06
N LEU A 50 -12.05 -33.36 -3.00
CA LEU A 50 -11.21 -32.17 -2.92
C LEU A 50 -9.72 -32.50 -2.89
N ARG A 51 -9.32 -33.73 -2.54
CA ARG A 51 -7.91 -34.15 -2.52
C ARG A 51 -7.26 -34.11 -3.91
N ALA A 52 -8.05 -34.32 -4.96
CA ALA A 52 -7.59 -34.30 -6.34
C ALA A 52 -7.42 -32.87 -6.89
N VAL A 53 -8.08 -31.89 -6.28
CA VAL A 53 -8.15 -30.50 -6.77
C VAL A 53 -7.34 -29.55 -5.89
N LEU A 54 -7.31 -29.79 -4.57
CA LEU A 54 -6.60 -28.95 -3.61
C LEU A 54 -5.18 -29.47 -3.35
N PRO A 55 -4.21 -28.56 -3.10
CA PRO A 55 -2.89 -28.96 -2.61
C PRO A 55 -2.99 -29.79 -1.33
N ALA A 56 -2.15 -30.83 -1.21
CA ALA A 56 -2.20 -31.78 -0.10
C ALA A 56 -2.19 -31.11 1.30
N VAL A 57 -1.45 -30.02 1.47
CA VAL A 57 -1.39 -29.28 2.75
C VAL A 57 -2.74 -28.64 3.08
N VAL A 58 -3.40 -28.01 2.10
CA VAL A 58 -4.71 -27.37 2.25
C VAL A 58 -5.78 -28.44 2.49
N TYR A 59 -5.74 -29.51 1.69
CA TYR A 59 -6.63 -30.65 1.86
C TYR A 59 -6.53 -31.24 3.27
N ASN A 60 -5.32 -31.52 3.75
CA ASN A 60 -5.10 -32.14 5.06
C ASN A 60 -5.61 -31.25 6.21
N GLU A 61 -5.35 -29.94 6.17
CA GLU A 61 -5.86 -28.99 7.17
C GLU A 61 -7.40 -28.96 7.17
N MET A 62 -8.01 -28.85 5.99
CA MET A 62 -9.47 -28.81 5.88
C MET A 62 -10.12 -30.14 6.25
N TRP A 63 -9.49 -31.25 5.87
CA TRP A 63 -9.94 -32.60 6.20
C TRP A 63 -9.88 -32.86 7.69
N GLN A 64 -8.80 -32.45 8.36
CA GLN A 64 -8.68 -32.55 9.82
C GLN A 64 -9.80 -31.79 10.53
N ARG A 65 -10.14 -30.59 10.07
CA ARG A 65 -11.24 -29.79 10.62
C ARG A 65 -12.59 -30.44 10.37
N TYR A 66 -12.84 -30.91 9.15
CA TYR A 66 -14.06 -31.63 8.80
C TYR A 66 -14.24 -32.90 9.64
N GLN A 67 -13.18 -33.70 9.83
CA GLN A 67 -13.21 -34.89 10.67
C GLN A 67 -13.49 -34.58 12.15
N THR A 68 -13.01 -33.43 12.63
CA THR A 68 -13.20 -33.01 14.02
C THR A 68 -14.66 -32.60 14.30
N ASN A 69 -15.27 -31.83 13.39
CA ASN A 69 -16.68 -31.45 13.51
C ASN A 69 -17.32 -31.18 12.13
N PRO A 70 -17.92 -32.21 11.50
CA PRO A 70 -18.45 -32.10 10.14
C PRO A 70 -19.55 -31.04 10.00
N ARG A 71 -20.42 -30.94 11.01
CA ARG A 71 -21.57 -30.02 10.99
C ARG A 71 -21.12 -28.57 11.13
N ALA A 72 -20.26 -28.27 12.10
CA ALA A 72 -19.72 -26.92 12.27
C ALA A 72 -18.90 -26.51 11.04
N PHE A 73 -18.14 -27.43 10.45
CA PHE A 73 -17.41 -27.17 9.21
C PHE A 73 -18.35 -26.76 8.07
N ILE A 74 -19.46 -27.49 7.85
CA ILE A 74 -20.44 -27.12 6.81
C ILE A 74 -21.04 -25.74 7.09
N GLU A 75 -21.50 -25.51 8.32
CA GLU A 75 -22.10 -24.24 8.74
C GLU A 75 -21.11 -23.06 8.56
N GLU A 76 -19.82 -23.24 8.88
CA GLU A 76 -18.75 -22.26 8.68
C GLU A 76 -18.55 -21.92 7.19
N TRP A 77 -18.55 -22.91 6.31
CA TRP A 77 -18.35 -22.69 4.87
C TRP A 77 -19.56 -22.08 4.18
N GLU A 78 -20.77 -22.39 4.63
CA GLU A 78 -21.99 -21.71 4.17
C GLU A 78 -22.04 -20.25 4.63
N HIS A 79 -21.63 -19.99 5.87
CA HIS A 79 -21.50 -18.64 6.37
C HIS A 79 -20.47 -17.85 5.55
N LEU A 80 -19.31 -18.46 5.28
CA LEU A 80 -18.27 -17.86 4.44
C LEU A 80 -18.76 -17.57 3.01
N ALA A 81 -19.56 -18.47 2.42
CA ALA A 81 -20.18 -18.19 1.12
C ALA A 81 -21.09 -16.95 1.16
N HIS A 82 -21.83 -16.78 2.25
CA HIS A 82 -22.68 -15.61 2.47
C HIS A 82 -21.87 -14.33 2.71
N GLU A 83 -20.75 -14.40 3.45
CA GLU A 83 -19.81 -13.28 3.61
C GLU A 83 -19.13 -12.90 2.28
N MET A 84 -18.73 -13.90 1.48
CA MET A 84 -18.13 -13.70 0.17
C MET A 84 -19.09 -13.07 -0.84
N GLN A 85 -20.41 -13.19 -0.63
CA GLN A 85 -21.44 -12.44 -1.38
C GLN A 85 -21.34 -10.93 -1.11
N GLN A 86 -20.79 -10.50 0.02
CA GLN A 86 -20.69 -9.10 0.43
C GLN A 86 -19.36 -8.41 0.12
N GLY A 87 -18.30 -9.12 -0.30
CA GLY A 87 -17.13 -8.44 -0.87
C GLY A 87 -15.82 -9.20 -0.85
N PHE A 88 -15.61 -10.09 -1.81
CA PHE A 88 -14.33 -10.74 -2.06
C PHE A 88 -13.14 -9.75 -2.16
N ILE A 89 -13.34 -8.63 -2.86
CA ILE A 89 -12.36 -7.54 -2.98
C ILE A 89 -12.11 -6.87 -1.62
N GLN A 90 -13.15 -6.69 -0.80
CA GLN A 90 -13.03 -6.10 0.53
C GLN A 90 -12.19 -6.98 1.46
N HIS A 91 -12.37 -8.30 1.41
CA HIS A 91 -11.55 -9.25 2.17
C HIS A 91 -10.09 -9.26 1.70
N ALA A 92 -9.84 -9.18 0.39
CA ALA A 92 -8.48 -9.07 -0.14
C ALA A 92 -7.80 -7.72 0.24
N ARG A 93 -8.54 -6.61 0.30
CA ARG A 93 -8.08 -5.32 0.84
C ARG A 93 -7.79 -5.37 2.35
N GLN A 94 -8.65 -6.03 3.12
CA GLN A 94 -8.39 -6.29 4.55
C GLN A 94 -7.11 -7.12 4.73
N ARG A 95 -6.87 -8.08 3.82
CA ARG A 95 -5.65 -8.87 3.82
C ARG A 95 -4.42 -8.03 3.50
N LEU A 96 -4.44 -7.17 2.49
CA LEU A 96 -3.37 -6.20 2.21
C LEU A 96 -3.07 -5.35 3.45
N THR A 97 -4.10 -4.84 4.12
CA THR A 97 -3.97 -4.10 5.38
C THR A 97 -3.30 -4.94 6.49
N SER A 98 -3.62 -6.23 6.58
CA SER A 98 -3.00 -7.12 7.57
C SER A 98 -1.52 -7.40 7.29
N LEU A 99 -1.11 -7.41 6.01
CA LEU A 99 0.28 -7.62 5.59
C LEU A 99 1.17 -6.41 5.89
N THR A 100 0.60 -5.19 5.86
CA THR A 100 1.32 -3.95 6.13
C THR A 100 1.35 -3.57 7.62
N ARG A 101 0.75 -4.39 8.50
CA ARG A 101 0.72 -4.18 9.95
C ARG A 101 1.49 -5.26 10.68
N LEU A 102 2.20 -4.85 11.74
CA LEU A 102 2.80 -5.79 12.68
C LEU A 102 1.69 -6.62 13.34
N GLN A 103 1.82 -7.94 13.28
CA GLN A 103 0.89 -8.88 13.90
C GLN A 103 1.51 -9.42 15.20
N GLN A 104 0.73 -9.41 16.28
CA GLN A 104 1.16 -10.06 17.52
C GLN A 104 0.95 -11.57 17.39
N ALA A 105 2.00 -12.36 17.65
CA ALA A 105 1.86 -13.81 17.68
C ALA A 105 0.92 -14.21 18.83
N GLY A 106 -0.15 -14.97 18.53
CA GLY A 106 -1.05 -15.57 19.53
C GLY A 106 -2.33 -14.79 19.88
N SER A 107 -2.67 -13.69 19.19
CA SER A 107 -3.92 -12.98 19.44
C SER A 107 -5.13 -13.63 18.75
N GLY A 108 -5.88 -14.44 19.49
CA GLY A 108 -7.24 -14.90 19.13
C GLY A 108 -7.36 -15.94 18.00
N GLN A 109 -8.52 -16.58 17.91
CA GLN A 109 -8.88 -17.43 16.76
C GLN A 109 -8.83 -16.56 15.49
N THR A 110 -7.87 -16.83 14.62
CA THR A 110 -7.88 -16.30 13.25
C THR A 110 -9.16 -16.81 12.58
N PRO A 111 -10.06 -15.93 12.09
CA PRO A 111 -11.27 -16.37 11.40
C PRO A 111 -10.93 -17.37 10.29
N ALA A 112 -11.75 -18.40 10.12
CA ALA A 112 -11.44 -19.52 9.23
C ALA A 112 -11.03 -19.06 7.81
N TRP A 113 -11.71 -18.04 7.28
CA TRP A 113 -11.42 -17.45 5.97
C TRP A 113 -10.01 -16.88 5.84
N GLN A 114 -9.45 -16.27 6.89
CA GLN A 114 -8.09 -15.72 6.85
C GLN A 114 -7.04 -16.83 6.80
N SER A 115 -7.28 -17.95 7.49
CA SER A 115 -6.41 -19.12 7.43
C SER A 115 -6.44 -19.78 6.05
N ILE A 116 -7.62 -19.87 5.44
CA ILE A 116 -7.80 -20.38 4.07
C ILE A 116 -7.11 -19.45 3.07
N GLN A 117 -7.33 -18.14 3.15
CA GLN A 117 -6.71 -17.17 2.25
C GLN A 117 -5.18 -17.17 2.37
N ARG A 118 -4.63 -17.25 3.60
CA ARG A 118 -3.18 -17.42 3.83
C ARG A 118 -2.63 -18.68 3.15
N ALA A 119 -3.37 -19.79 3.22
CA ALA A 119 -2.96 -21.04 2.60
C ALA A 119 -2.99 -20.95 1.06
N LEU A 120 -4.00 -20.27 0.50
CA LEU A 120 -4.11 -20.01 -0.94
C LEU A 120 -3.02 -19.04 -1.43
N ASP A 121 -2.63 -18.02 -0.64
CA ASP A 121 -1.60 -17.03 -0.98
C ASP A 121 -0.21 -17.67 -1.24
N SER A 122 0.06 -18.85 -0.67
CA SER A 122 1.34 -19.57 -0.78
C SER A 122 1.67 -20.08 -2.19
N ARG A 123 0.73 -20.03 -3.14
CA ARG A 123 0.93 -20.40 -4.55
C ARG A 123 0.48 -19.28 -5.48
N GLN A 124 1.40 -18.38 -5.87
CA GLN A 124 1.26 -17.39 -6.96
C GLN A 124 -0.18 -16.87 -7.16
N ASN A 125 -0.79 -16.40 -6.08
CA ASN A 125 -2.24 -16.26 -6.00
C ASN A 125 -2.68 -14.95 -6.69
N ASP A 126 -3.53 -15.07 -7.72
CA ASP A 126 -4.03 -13.91 -8.50
C ASP A 126 -4.91 -12.97 -7.67
N LEU A 127 -5.32 -13.38 -6.48
CA LEU A 127 -6.24 -12.63 -5.62
C LEU A 127 -5.59 -11.44 -4.93
N LEU A 128 -4.40 -11.63 -4.36
CA LEU A 128 -3.63 -10.52 -3.78
C LEU A 128 -3.16 -9.56 -4.89
N ARG A 129 -2.82 -10.11 -6.06
CA ARG A 129 -2.49 -9.34 -7.25
C ARG A 129 -3.67 -8.51 -7.74
N ALA A 130 -4.87 -9.09 -7.80
CA ALA A 130 -6.09 -8.39 -8.20
C ALA A 130 -6.47 -7.30 -7.20
N ALA A 131 -6.34 -7.54 -5.89
CA ALA A 131 -6.58 -6.53 -4.87
C ALA A 131 -5.56 -5.38 -4.95
N MET A 132 -4.28 -5.69 -5.12
CA MET A 132 -3.23 -4.69 -5.31
C MET A 132 -3.44 -3.91 -6.61
N ALA A 133 -3.79 -4.60 -7.70
CA ALA A 133 -4.10 -3.97 -8.98
C ALA A 133 -5.31 -3.03 -8.86
N ALA A 134 -6.37 -3.44 -8.15
CA ALA A 134 -7.51 -2.59 -7.86
C ALA A 134 -7.12 -1.35 -7.03
N GLU A 135 -6.29 -1.51 -5.98
CA GLU A 135 -5.77 -0.36 -5.23
C GLU A 135 -4.93 0.57 -6.12
N MET A 136 -4.09 0.03 -7.00
CA MET A 136 -3.30 0.82 -7.96
C MET A 136 -4.18 1.55 -8.98
N LEU A 137 -5.24 0.91 -9.48
CA LEU A 137 -6.20 1.52 -10.40
C LEU A 137 -6.94 2.69 -9.73
N ASP A 138 -7.37 2.51 -8.47
CA ASP A 138 -8.02 3.55 -7.67
C ASP A 138 -7.11 4.78 -7.42
N LEU A 139 -5.78 4.63 -7.55
CA LEU A 139 -4.83 5.74 -7.43
C LEU A 139 -4.68 6.57 -8.70
N ILE A 140 -5.06 6.06 -9.88
CA ILE A 140 -4.76 6.71 -11.17
C ILE A 140 -5.47 8.05 -11.29
N GLU A 141 -6.81 8.09 -11.15
CA GLU A 141 -7.56 9.35 -11.31
C GLU A 141 -7.14 10.42 -10.29
N PRO A 142 -7.00 10.12 -8.98
CA PRO A 142 -6.48 11.08 -8.02
C PRO A 142 -5.05 11.53 -8.31
N ALA A 143 -4.17 10.64 -8.77
CA ALA A 143 -2.79 11.00 -9.14
C ALA A 143 -2.76 11.97 -10.31
N VAL A 144 -3.61 11.75 -11.33
CA VAL A 144 -3.76 12.66 -12.48
C VAL A 144 -4.31 14.01 -12.02
N ALA A 145 -5.30 14.02 -11.12
CA ALA A 145 -5.83 15.26 -10.56
C ALA A 145 -4.74 16.05 -9.81
N ARG A 146 -3.93 15.37 -9.00
CA ARG A 146 -2.78 15.97 -8.29
C ARG A 146 -1.70 16.51 -9.23
N ALA A 147 -1.44 15.85 -10.35
CA ALA A 147 -0.50 16.32 -11.35
C ALA A 147 -0.89 17.71 -11.91
N ASN A 148 -2.19 18.00 -12.05
CA ASN A 148 -2.68 19.31 -12.51
C ASN A 148 -2.39 20.45 -11.53
N HIS A 149 -2.05 20.16 -10.27
CA HIS A 149 -1.66 21.18 -9.28
C HIS A 149 -0.18 21.53 -9.33
N LEU A 150 0.63 20.79 -10.08
CA LEU A 150 2.07 21.03 -10.19
C LEU A 150 2.41 21.71 -11.52
N ARG A 151 3.43 22.57 -11.45
CA ARG A 151 4.08 23.19 -12.61
C ARG A 151 5.54 22.82 -12.59
N GLU A 152 6.21 22.83 -13.74
CA GLU A 152 7.66 22.60 -13.82
C GLU A 152 8.41 23.51 -12.83
N CYS A 153 9.37 22.93 -12.09
CA CYS A 153 10.24 23.67 -11.17
C CYS A 153 11.46 24.11 -11.97
N VAL A 154 11.51 25.38 -12.35
CA VAL A 154 12.57 25.90 -13.22
C VAL A 154 13.54 26.73 -12.39
N VAL A 155 14.76 26.23 -12.25
CA VAL A 155 15.84 26.89 -11.50
C VAL A 155 16.88 27.49 -12.46
N GLY A 156 17.59 28.53 -12.00
CA GLY A 156 18.61 29.22 -12.79
C GLY A 156 19.95 28.48 -12.85
N ALA A 157 20.33 27.82 -11.75
CA ALA A 157 21.59 27.07 -11.63
C ALA A 157 21.35 25.56 -11.52
N PRO A 158 22.30 24.71 -11.95
CA PRO A 158 22.16 23.26 -11.84
C PRO A 158 22.11 22.79 -10.39
N SER A 159 21.16 21.92 -10.08
CA SER A 159 21.06 21.15 -8.85
C SER A 159 22.01 19.93 -8.85
N SER A 160 22.19 19.33 -7.68
CA SER A 160 22.86 18.03 -7.55
C SER A 160 21.95 16.90 -8.00
N GLU A 161 22.54 15.79 -8.46
CA GLU A 161 21.79 14.59 -8.85
C GLU A 161 20.95 14.04 -7.69
N GLU A 162 21.46 14.13 -6.46
CA GLU A 162 20.72 13.75 -5.27
C GLU A 162 19.50 14.64 -5.02
N ALA A 163 19.63 15.96 -5.16
CA ALA A 163 18.51 16.88 -4.99
C ALA A 163 17.41 16.63 -6.04
N ASP A 164 17.79 16.41 -7.29
CA ASP A 164 16.84 16.09 -8.38
C ASP A 164 16.10 14.78 -8.11
N ARG A 165 16.84 13.74 -7.73
CA ARG A 165 16.26 12.43 -7.38
C ARG A 165 15.30 12.54 -6.20
N TYR A 166 15.64 13.31 -5.16
CA TYR A 166 14.72 13.52 -4.04
C TYR A 166 13.48 14.32 -4.44
N LEU A 167 13.58 15.27 -5.38
CA LEU A 167 12.44 16.05 -5.85
C LEU A 167 11.50 15.21 -6.71
N ASP A 168 12.05 14.36 -7.57
CA ASP A 168 11.32 13.34 -8.32
C ASP A 168 10.57 12.38 -7.37
N GLU A 169 11.26 11.86 -6.34
CA GLU A 169 10.65 10.97 -5.35
C GLU A 169 9.57 11.67 -4.52
N ALA A 170 9.80 12.92 -4.09
CA ALA A 170 8.80 13.72 -3.39
C ALA A 170 7.54 13.90 -4.25
N THR A 171 7.72 14.20 -5.53
CA THR A 171 6.63 14.39 -6.49
C THR A 171 5.85 13.09 -6.71
N ARG A 172 6.53 11.94 -6.86
CA ARG A 172 5.88 10.63 -6.94
C ARG A 172 5.12 10.28 -5.68
N CYS A 173 5.70 10.53 -4.51
CA CYS A 173 5.02 10.33 -3.23
C CYS A 173 3.72 11.15 -3.16
N TYR A 174 3.75 12.41 -3.59
CA TYR A 174 2.55 13.24 -3.67
C TYR A 174 1.49 12.63 -4.61
N PHE A 175 1.88 12.21 -5.82
CA PHE A 175 0.95 11.58 -6.77
C PHE A 175 0.29 10.33 -6.22
N PHE A 176 1.02 9.48 -5.50
CA PHE A 176 0.50 8.24 -4.92
C PHE A 176 -0.08 8.40 -3.50
N ALA A 177 -0.39 9.62 -3.06
CA ALA A 177 -0.96 9.92 -1.76
C ALA A 177 -0.10 9.46 -0.55
N LEU A 178 1.21 9.34 -0.75
CA LEU A 178 2.20 9.07 0.31
C LEU A 178 2.66 10.39 0.95
N PHE A 179 1.71 11.15 1.49
CA PHE A 179 1.88 12.54 1.93
C PHE A 179 2.98 12.76 2.98
N THR A 180 3.07 11.86 3.98
CA THR A 180 4.14 11.91 4.97
C THR A 180 5.53 11.69 4.33
N ALA A 181 5.64 10.74 3.39
CA ALA A 181 6.88 10.47 2.68
C ALA A 181 7.27 11.65 1.77
N CYS A 182 6.29 12.26 1.09
CA CYS A 182 6.48 13.47 0.30
C CYS A 182 7.16 14.58 1.12
N ALA A 183 6.65 14.87 2.32
CA ALA A 183 7.22 15.91 3.18
C ALA A 183 8.64 15.58 3.68
N VAL A 184 8.93 14.31 3.94
CA VAL A 184 10.30 13.87 4.30
C VAL A 184 11.25 14.07 3.11
N MET A 185 10.85 13.68 1.90
CA MET A 185 11.67 13.88 0.71
C MET A 185 11.88 15.37 0.42
N CYS A 186 10.86 16.22 0.59
CA CYS A 186 11.00 17.68 0.45
C CYS A 186 12.09 18.25 1.37
N ARG A 187 12.25 17.71 2.58
CA ARG A 187 13.35 18.09 3.48
C ARG A 187 14.71 17.68 2.91
N SER A 188 14.83 16.44 2.44
CA SER A 188 16.06 15.93 1.84
C SER A 188 16.48 16.71 0.59
N VAL A 189 15.52 17.14 -0.24
CA VAL A 189 15.77 18.03 -1.38
C VAL A 189 16.46 19.32 -0.94
N LEU A 190 15.87 20.01 0.05
CA LEU A 190 16.44 21.27 0.54
C LEU A 190 17.78 21.06 1.25
N GLU A 191 17.97 19.96 1.97
CA GLU A 191 19.26 19.63 2.59
C GLU A 191 20.37 19.55 1.55
N GLU A 192 20.16 18.82 0.46
CA GLU A 192 21.17 18.66 -0.59
C GLU A 192 21.38 19.96 -1.38
N ALA A 193 20.31 20.66 -1.75
CA ALA A 193 20.42 21.92 -2.47
C ALA A 193 21.15 23.01 -1.64
N ILE A 194 20.88 23.09 -0.33
CA ILE A 194 21.59 24.00 0.57
C ILE A 194 23.08 23.66 0.64
N LYS A 195 23.42 22.38 0.84
CA LYS A 195 24.83 21.94 0.93
C LYS A 195 25.63 22.31 -0.31
N GLN A 196 25.00 22.24 -1.49
CA GLN A 196 25.62 22.62 -2.75
C GLN A 196 25.82 24.13 -2.88
N ARG A 197 24.89 24.95 -2.35
CA ARG A 197 24.93 26.41 -2.52
C ARG A 197 25.80 27.14 -1.50
N LEU A 198 25.99 26.56 -0.32
CA LEU A 198 26.74 27.19 0.76
C LEU A 198 28.22 27.40 0.42
N PRO A 199 28.84 28.51 0.86
CA PRO A 199 30.28 28.71 0.72
C PRO A 199 31.09 27.58 1.40
N GLU A 200 32.24 27.19 0.81
CA GLU A 200 33.06 26.09 1.34
C GLU A 200 33.51 26.32 2.80
N SER A 201 33.72 27.58 3.20
CA SER A 201 34.04 27.94 4.58
C SER A 201 32.91 27.60 5.56
N MET A 202 31.64 27.83 5.17
CA MET A 202 30.48 27.43 5.96
C MET A 202 30.29 25.91 5.93
N MET A 203 30.50 25.28 4.78
CA MET A 203 30.44 23.82 4.69
C MET A 203 31.47 23.14 5.59
N ALA A 204 32.70 23.65 5.66
CA ALA A 204 33.72 23.16 6.58
C ALA A 204 33.30 23.30 8.05
N LEU A 205 32.70 24.44 8.42
CA LEU A 205 32.15 24.67 9.76
C LEU A 205 31.04 23.67 10.10
N ILE A 206 30.09 23.48 9.19
CA ILE A 206 28.96 22.55 9.33
C ILE A 206 29.47 21.10 9.48
N ARG A 207 30.42 20.68 8.62
CA ARG A 207 31.04 19.36 8.70
C ARG A 207 31.73 19.14 10.04
N SER A 208 32.45 20.14 10.55
CA SER A 208 33.11 20.07 11.86
C SER A 208 32.11 20.01 13.02
N ARG A 209 31.04 20.83 12.99
CA ARG A 209 30.07 20.94 14.09
C ARG A 209 29.13 19.72 14.15
N TYR A 210 28.73 19.20 12.99
CA TYR A 210 27.70 18.16 12.86
C TYR A 210 28.23 16.81 12.36
N ARG A 211 29.55 16.63 12.25
CA ARG A 211 30.19 15.37 11.84
C ARG A 211 29.63 14.78 10.54
N ASN A 212 29.40 15.63 9.53
CA ASN A 212 28.79 15.29 8.23
C ASN A 212 27.33 14.79 8.29
N ALA A 213 26.64 14.90 9.43
CA ALA A 213 25.25 14.46 9.61
C ALA A 213 24.29 15.65 9.86
N ALA A 214 24.55 16.79 9.23
CA ALA A 214 23.70 17.97 9.40
C ALA A 214 22.31 17.74 8.79
N THR A 215 21.27 17.88 9.62
CA THR A 215 19.87 17.86 9.19
C THR A 215 19.46 19.24 8.64
N LEU A 216 18.29 19.33 7.98
CA LEU A 216 17.75 20.59 7.47
C LEU A 216 17.67 21.65 8.58
N GLY A 217 17.19 21.29 9.76
CA GLY A 217 17.13 22.20 10.89
C GLY A 217 18.51 22.73 11.32
N ASN A 218 19.57 21.92 11.21
CA ASN A 218 20.93 22.38 11.48
C ASN A 218 21.42 23.35 10.40
N LEU A 219 21.17 23.04 9.12
CA LEU A 219 21.55 23.90 8.00
C LEU A 219 20.83 25.26 8.06
N LEU A 220 19.52 25.25 8.34
CA LEU A 220 18.73 26.47 8.47
C LEU A 220 19.17 27.31 9.67
N HIS A 221 19.56 26.68 10.78
CA HIS A 221 20.15 27.40 11.90
C HIS A 221 21.42 28.16 11.50
N GLU A 222 22.34 27.52 10.76
CA GLU A 222 23.55 28.20 10.28
C GLU A 222 23.24 29.29 9.25
N ILE A 223 22.30 29.07 8.33
CA ILE A 223 21.88 30.08 7.36
C ILE A 223 21.29 31.30 8.06
N ASN A 224 20.37 31.10 9.02
CA ASN A 224 19.72 32.21 9.73
C ASN A 224 20.74 33.09 10.47
N ASN A 225 21.77 32.48 11.05
CA ASN A 225 22.81 33.20 11.78
C ASN A 225 23.82 33.90 10.86
N ASN A 226 23.90 33.50 9.58
CA ASN A 226 24.93 33.97 8.64
C ASN A 226 24.35 34.43 7.29
N LEU A 227 23.07 34.84 7.26
CA LEU A 227 22.32 35.05 6.01
C LEU A 227 23.06 35.95 5.00
N ILE A 228 23.62 37.07 5.46
CA ILE A 228 24.40 37.99 4.61
C ILE A 228 25.60 37.28 3.98
N ALA A 229 26.31 36.44 4.74
CA ALA A 229 27.48 35.71 4.27
C ALA A 229 27.13 34.56 3.32
N THR A 230 25.91 34.02 3.40
CA THR A 230 25.45 32.95 2.50
C THR A 230 25.09 33.45 1.11
N GLY A 231 24.74 34.75 0.96
CA GLY A 231 24.22 35.30 -0.29
C GLY A 231 22.84 34.76 -0.69
N ILE A 232 22.15 34.05 0.20
CA ILE A 232 20.82 33.48 -0.03
C ILE A 232 19.75 34.57 0.17
N ALA A 233 18.68 34.52 -0.63
CA ALA A 233 17.55 35.44 -0.54
C ALA A 233 16.90 35.44 0.86
N ALA A 234 16.52 36.63 1.35
CA ALA A 234 15.99 36.78 2.70
C ALA A 234 14.66 36.05 2.96
N GLU A 235 13.88 35.77 1.91
CA GLU A 235 12.63 35.01 2.01
C GLU A 235 12.83 33.49 2.07
N PHE A 236 13.99 32.99 1.61
CA PHE A 236 14.27 31.55 1.56
C PHE A 236 14.10 30.86 2.93
N PRO A 237 14.66 31.38 4.05
CA PRO A 237 14.53 30.70 5.32
C PRO A 237 13.08 30.56 5.78
N ARG A 238 12.19 31.49 5.43
CA ARG A 238 10.76 31.39 5.79
C ARG A 238 10.13 30.15 5.16
N LEU A 239 10.35 29.97 3.85
CA LEU A 239 9.85 28.81 3.10
C LEU A 239 10.49 27.50 3.57
N ALA A 240 11.81 27.48 3.72
CA ALA A 240 12.53 26.28 4.12
C ALA A 240 12.21 25.85 5.56
N ASN A 241 11.99 26.80 6.48
CA ASN A 241 11.51 26.48 7.83
C ASN A 241 10.10 25.86 7.79
N HIS A 242 9.22 26.35 6.92
CA HIS A 242 7.89 25.76 6.78
C HIS A 242 7.96 24.29 6.33
N VAL A 243 8.80 23.98 5.35
CA VAL A 243 9.08 22.59 4.91
C VAL A 243 9.66 21.76 6.05
N ASN A 244 10.63 22.31 6.79
CA ASN A 244 11.24 21.63 7.94
C ASN A 244 10.20 21.32 9.04
N ASP A 245 9.32 22.26 9.35
CA ASP A 245 8.29 22.11 10.37
C ASP A 245 7.24 21.08 9.95
N ILE A 246 6.72 21.15 8.72
CA ILE A 246 5.81 20.12 8.19
C ILE A 246 6.47 18.75 8.22
N GLY A 247 7.68 18.61 7.69
CA GLY A 247 8.35 17.32 7.66
C GLY A 247 8.75 16.82 9.05
N LYS A 248 8.93 17.69 10.07
CA LYS A 248 9.08 17.26 11.47
C LYS A 248 7.76 16.75 12.03
N ARG A 249 6.63 17.42 11.74
CA ARG A 249 5.29 16.95 12.13
C ARG A 249 4.97 15.61 11.47
N ALA A 250 5.29 15.45 10.19
CA ALA A 250 5.05 14.23 9.43
C ALA A 250 5.71 13.00 10.07
N VAL A 251 6.90 13.16 10.66
CA VAL A 251 7.64 12.06 11.30
C VAL A 251 7.13 11.75 12.71
N HIS A 252 6.62 12.74 13.45
CA HIS A 252 6.37 12.61 14.89
C HIS A 252 4.91 12.70 15.33
N GLN A 253 4.04 13.34 14.55
CA GLN A 253 2.72 13.79 15.02
C GLN A 253 1.52 13.20 14.24
N GLY A 254 1.75 12.53 13.10
CA GLY A 254 0.69 11.83 12.39
C GLY A 254 0.80 11.86 10.86
N LEU A 255 -0.22 11.30 10.21
CA LEU A 255 -0.37 11.35 8.76
C LEU A 255 -0.71 12.77 8.32
N LEU A 256 -0.06 13.25 7.27
CA LEU A 256 -0.39 14.54 6.66
C LEU A 256 -1.63 14.43 5.77
N THR A 257 -2.35 15.53 5.67
CA THR A 257 -3.40 15.71 4.65
C THR A 257 -2.80 15.99 3.27
N GLU A 258 -3.62 15.87 2.22
CA GLU A 258 -3.20 16.19 0.85
C GLU A 258 -2.77 17.66 0.71
N ASP A 259 -3.53 18.58 1.28
CA ASP A 259 -3.24 20.01 1.22
C ASP A 259 -1.91 20.34 1.92
N GLU A 260 -1.67 19.78 3.10
CA GLU A 260 -0.38 19.97 3.81
C GLU A 260 0.81 19.43 3.01
N ALA A 261 0.65 18.29 2.33
CA ALA A 261 1.71 17.74 1.48
C ALA A 261 1.93 18.58 0.22
N ARG A 262 0.85 19.07 -0.40
CA ARG A 262 0.92 19.96 -1.56
C ARG A 262 1.65 21.25 -1.20
N ASP A 263 1.25 21.88 -0.10
CA ASP A 263 1.84 23.14 0.37
C ASP A 263 3.32 22.94 0.73
N CYS A 264 3.68 21.81 1.37
CA CYS A 264 5.07 21.46 1.64
C CYS A 264 5.90 21.32 0.35
N LEU A 265 5.38 20.60 -0.65
CA LEU A 265 6.05 20.42 -1.93
C LEU A 265 6.19 21.73 -2.70
N GLN A 266 5.16 22.59 -2.70
CA GLN A 266 5.21 23.89 -3.36
C GLN A 266 6.23 24.81 -2.69
N HIS A 267 6.23 24.92 -1.36
CA HIS A 267 7.23 25.72 -0.64
C HIS A 267 8.65 25.19 -0.84
N ALA A 268 8.85 23.88 -0.96
CA ALA A 268 10.16 23.32 -1.29
C ALA A 268 10.62 23.75 -2.69
N ARG A 269 9.73 23.71 -3.69
CA ARG A 269 10.02 24.15 -5.07
C ARG A 269 10.33 25.64 -5.14
N GLU A 270 9.51 26.48 -4.51
CA GLU A 270 9.75 27.93 -4.42
C GLU A 270 11.08 28.24 -3.72
N ALA A 271 11.42 27.50 -2.66
CA ALA A 271 12.70 27.66 -1.99
C ALA A 271 13.88 27.26 -2.89
N LEU A 272 13.75 26.23 -3.73
CA LEU A 272 14.77 25.86 -4.72
C LEU A 272 14.95 26.95 -5.78
N GLU A 273 13.86 27.52 -6.29
CA GLU A 273 13.88 28.63 -7.25
C GLU A 273 14.62 29.85 -6.68
N MET A 274 14.46 30.13 -5.39
CA MET A 274 15.19 31.19 -4.69
C MET A 274 16.65 30.86 -4.37
N LEU A 275 16.98 29.59 -4.19
CA LEU A 275 18.31 29.14 -3.77
C LEU A 275 19.25 28.96 -4.97
N LEU A 276 18.71 28.38 -6.04
CA LEU A 276 19.41 28.01 -7.26
C LEU A 276 19.20 29.06 -8.35
N VAL A 277 19.42 30.32 -8.01
CA VAL A 277 19.44 31.45 -8.95
C VAL A 277 20.80 31.49 -9.65
N ASN A 278 20.81 31.94 -10.91
CA ASN A 278 22.02 32.20 -11.71
C ASN A 278 23.05 33.06 -10.97
#